data_AF-A0A238XT28-F1
#
_entry.id   AF-A0A238XT28-F1
#
_cell.length_a   1.000
_cell.length_b   1.000
_cell.length_c   1.000
_cell.angle_alpha   90.00
_cell.angle_beta   90.00
_cell.angle_gamma   90.00
#
_symmetry.space_group_name_H-M   'P 1'
#
loop_
_entity.id
_entity.type
_entity.pdbx_description
1 polymer ?
#
loop_
_entity_poly.entity_id
_entity_poly.type
_entity_poly.pdbx_seq_one_letter_code
_entity_poly.pdbx_strand_id
1 'polypeptide(L)'
;MISVFPTSLLSLALLLADCTHTPATTPPQGGAPLIQSTTSPPQVVLPASSAAATLRVGAARFDRYLPLLKGKRVGVVVNQTARVGQAFLVDTLLAKGVGVNVIFGPEHGFRGEAADGATIKNGRDQRSGLPALSLYGATKKPTPDMLKDVDVLVFDIQDVGVRFYTFISTMHYVMEAAAEQGKEVIVLDRPNPNGWYVDGPVLEAAHKSFVGMHPIPVVHGLTVGELAKMINGEKWLAGGRRCKLTVIPVEGYTHATRYELPVRPSPNLPTAHSVALYPTVCLFEGTDVSVGRGTEFPFEVIGAPTQPATRPFSFTPAPNAGSPTPPQNGKRCYGQDLRQTGNDIGFSMKYLLDFYQQSTDKEHFFGKYFEQLTGTRSLREQVIAGKSEQEIRQSWEPALGRYKALRKKYLLYPEA
;
A
#
# COMPACT_ATOMS: atom_id res chain seq x y z
N MET A 1 -10.82 53.78 -22.63
CA MET A 1 -10.17 54.92 -21.94
C MET A 1 -8.81 54.46 -21.47
N ILE A 2 -7.79 55.20 -21.87
CA ILE A 2 -6.34 54.96 -21.77
C ILE A 2 -5.84 55.53 -20.44
N SER A 3 -4.85 54.88 -19.78
CA SER A 3 -3.74 55.51 -19.02
C SER A 3 -2.90 54.38 -18.38
N VAL A 4 -1.72 53.98 -18.88
CA VAL A 4 -0.39 54.63 -18.90
C VAL A 4 0.37 54.53 -17.55
N PHE A 5 1.51 53.82 -17.61
CA PHE A 5 2.60 53.69 -16.62
C PHE A 5 3.31 55.04 -16.36
N PRO A 6 4.19 55.13 -15.34
CA PRO A 6 5.61 55.11 -15.71
C PRO A 6 6.54 54.32 -14.76
N THR A 7 7.61 53.86 -15.40
CA THR A 7 8.87 53.33 -14.89
C THR A 7 9.72 54.38 -14.16
N SER A 8 10.61 53.92 -13.28
CA SER A 8 11.88 54.61 -13.00
C SER A 8 12.98 53.62 -12.58
N LEU A 9 14.08 53.69 -13.33
CA LEU A 9 15.39 53.08 -13.16
C LEU A 9 16.36 54.17 -12.66
N LEU A 10 17.30 53.83 -11.77
CA LEU A 10 18.73 54.28 -11.70
C LEU A 10 19.27 53.81 -10.32
N SER A 11 20.27 52.93 -10.12
CA SER A 11 21.69 52.83 -10.56
C SER A 11 22.70 53.30 -9.49
N LEU A 12 23.73 52.45 -9.28
CA LEU A 12 25.09 52.71 -8.71
C LEU A 12 25.22 52.96 -7.19
N ALA A 13 26.26 52.55 -6.45
CA ALA A 13 27.58 51.98 -6.77
C ALA A 13 28.19 51.22 -5.57
N LEU A 14 29.19 50.37 -5.88
CA LEU A 14 30.10 49.63 -4.99
C LEU A 14 30.88 50.51 -3.99
N LEU A 15 31.35 49.90 -2.89
CA LEU A 15 32.72 50.08 -2.37
C LEU A 15 33.17 48.84 -1.57
N LEU A 16 34.30 48.25 -2.01
CA LEU A 16 35.13 47.23 -1.36
C LEU A 16 36.10 47.91 -0.38
N ALA A 17 36.45 47.24 0.72
CA ALA A 17 37.75 47.40 1.37
C ALA A 17 38.12 46.15 2.18
N ASP A 18 39.20 45.52 1.74
CA ASP A 18 39.95 44.41 2.33
C ASP A 18 40.98 44.90 3.38
N CYS A 19 41.71 43.93 3.94
CA CYS A 19 43.00 43.99 4.68
C CYS A 19 42.87 43.90 6.23
N THR A 20 43.65 43.12 6.98
CA THR A 20 44.88 42.32 6.73
C THR A 20 45.22 41.49 7.98
N HIS A 21 45.91 40.36 7.77
CA HIS A 21 46.64 39.54 8.74
C HIS A 21 47.83 40.27 9.41
N THR A 22 48.21 39.89 10.64
CA THR A 22 49.51 39.22 10.99
C THR A 22 49.66 38.88 12.50
N PRO A 23 50.59 37.99 12.88
CA PRO A 23 50.58 37.17 14.10
C PRO A 23 51.62 37.57 15.17
N ALA A 24 51.61 36.88 16.33
CA ALA A 24 52.73 36.86 17.27
C ALA A 24 52.90 35.49 17.98
N THR A 25 54.17 35.09 18.12
CA THR A 25 54.77 33.84 18.61
C THR A 25 55.33 33.95 20.04
N THR A 26 55.47 32.81 20.76
CA THR A 26 56.62 32.27 21.59
C THR A 26 56.15 31.43 22.80
N PRO A 27 56.99 30.64 23.51
CA PRO A 27 58.01 29.63 23.12
C PRO A 27 57.85 28.29 23.95
N PRO A 28 58.79 27.30 23.92
CA PRO A 28 58.49 25.88 24.16
C PRO A 28 58.93 25.33 25.54
N GLN A 29 58.40 24.15 25.92
CA GLN A 29 59.03 23.23 26.89
C GLN A 29 58.88 21.77 26.44
N GLY A 30 59.97 21.01 26.60
CA GLY A 30 60.09 19.61 26.21
C GLY A 30 59.65 18.62 27.28
N GLY A 31 59.30 17.41 26.83
CA GLY A 31 59.03 16.23 27.65
C GLY A 31 59.13 14.96 26.80
N ALA A 32 59.79 13.94 27.33
CA ALA A 32 60.30 12.71 26.71
C ALA A 32 59.22 11.75 26.12
N PRO A 33 59.60 10.76 25.28
CA PRO A 33 58.67 9.96 24.50
C PRO A 33 58.05 8.81 25.30
N LEU A 34 56.71 8.69 25.24
CA LEU A 34 55.97 7.51 25.68
C LEU A 34 55.64 6.63 24.48
N ILE A 35 56.13 5.39 24.51
CA ILE A 35 55.80 4.32 23.57
C ILE A 35 54.30 4.04 23.68
N GLN A 36 53.54 4.37 22.64
CA GLN A 36 52.15 3.94 22.50
C GLN A 36 52.08 2.74 21.56
N SER A 37 51.72 1.60 22.15
CA SER A 37 51.35 0.36 21.48
C SER A 37 50.12 0.55 20.60
N THR A 38 50.30 0.55 19.27
CA THR A 38 49.20 0.55 18.31
C THR A 38 48.68 -0.87 18.08
N THR A 39 47.81 -1.35 18.95
CA THR A 39 46.92 -2.47 18.61
C THR A 39 45.66 -1.91 17.99
N SER A 40 45.57 -1.99 16.65
CA SER A 40 44.31 -1.73 15.94
C SER A 40 43.29 -2.81 16.31
N PRO A 41 42.02 -2.46 16.62
CA PRO A 41 41.00 -3.47 16.84
C PRO A 41 40.76 -4.29 15.57
N PRO A 42 40.39 -5.58 15.70
CA PRO A 42 40.17 -6.44 14.54
C PRO A 42 39.07 -5.84 13.65
N GLN A 43 39.43 -5.53 12.40
CA GLN A 43 38.46 -5.15 11.38
C GLN A 43 37.52 -6.34 11.17
N VAL A 44 36.27 -6.17 11.57
CA VAL A 44 35.18 -7.05 11.16
C VAL A 44 35.05 -6.90 9.65
N VAL A 45 35.60 -7.86 8.91
CA VAL A 45 35.34 -7.98 7.48
C VAL A 45 33.88 -8.39 7.34
N LEU A 46 33.01 -7.39 7.15
CA LEU A 46 31.65 -7.64 6.72
C LEU A 46 31.73 -8.40 5.39
N PRO A 47 31.03 -9.54 5.24
CA PRO A 47 31.05 -10.28 3.99
C PRO A 47 30.60 -9.35 2.87
N ALA A 48 31.37 -9.33 1.78
CA ALA A 48 31.08 -8.56 0.60
C ALA A 48 29.62 -8.77 0.18
N SER A 49 28.90 -7.66 0.07
CA SER A 49 27.53 -7.62 -0.45
C SER A 49 27.51 -8.37 -1.78
N SER A 50 26.92 -9.57 -1.75
CA SER A 50 26.45 -10.27 -2.95
C SER A 50 25.70 -9.23 -3.77
N ALA A 51 26.16 -9.00 -5.02
CA ALA A 51 25.53 -8.08 -5.94
C ALA A 51 24.01 -8.25 -5.85
N ALA A 52 23.31 -7.21 -5.39
CA ALA A 52 21.88 -7.29 -5.12
C ALA A 52 21.19 -7.86 -6.37
N ALA A 53 20.67 -9.09 -6.27
CA ALA A 53 20.00 -9.75 -7.37
C ALA A 53 18.92 -8.78 -7.89
N THR A 54 18.99 -8.43 -9.18
CA THR A 54 18.04 -7.48 -9.76
C THR A 54 16.62 -8.02 -9.58
N LEU A 55 15.82 -7.32 -8.77
CA LEU A 55 14.45 -7.74 -8.45
C LEU A 55 13.61 -7.79 -9.74
N ARG A 56 12.99 -8.94 -10.01
CA ARG A 56 12.10 -9.13 -11.16
C ARG A 56 10.75 -9.64 -10.70
N VAL A 57 9.72 -8.79 -10.82
CA VAL A 57 8.32 -9.15 -10.55
C VAL A 57 7.84 -10.28 -11.45
N GLY A 58 6.79 -11.01 -11.05
CA GLY A 58 6.26 -12.15 -11.81
C GLY A 58 5.96 -11.81 -13.28
N ALA A 59 5.43 -10.61 -13.53
CA ALA A 59 5.15 -10.11 -14.88
C ALA A 59 6.40 -9.92 -15.77
N ALA A 60 7.59 -9.79 -15.19
CA ALA A 60 8.86 -9.71 -15.92
C ALA A 60 9.53 -11.08 -16.16
N ARG A 61 8.91 -12.17 -15.72
CA ARG A 61 9.41 -13.55 -15.83
C ARG A 61 8.70 -14.32 -16.95
N PHE A 62 8.74 -13.75 -18.16
CA PHE A 62 8.06 -14.25 -19.35
C PHE A 62 8.26 -15.75 -19.62
N ASP A 63 9.49 -16.25 -19.43
CA ASP A 63 9.87 -17.65 -19.60
C ASP A 63 9.03 -18.60 -18.73
N ARG A 64 8.51 -18.12 -17.60
CA ARG A 64 7.76 -18.92 -16.63
C ARG A 64 6.27 -19.03 -16.93
N TYR A 65 5.71 -18.16 -17.75
CA TYR A 65 4.26 -18.13 -17.94
C TYR A 65 3.80 -18.00 -19.39
N LEU A 66 4.58 -17.45 -20.32
CA LEU A 66 4.17 -17.41 -21.73
C LEU A 66 3.90 -18.81 -22.32
N PRO A 67 4.69 -19.86 -22.02
CA PRO A 67 4.35 -21.21 -22.47
C PRO A 67 2.99 -21.69 -21.97
N LEU A 68 2.57 -21.27 -20.78
CA LEU A 68 1.29 -21.62 -20.17
C LEU A 68 0.10 -20.91 -20.82
N LEU A 69 0.34 -19.81 -21.53
CA LEU A 69 -0.68 -19.01 -22.22
C LEU A 69 -0.83 -19.37 -23.71
N LYS A 70 0.07 -20.18 -24.27
CA LYS A 70 0.06 -20.50 -25.71
C LYS A 70 -1.24 -21.21 -26.10
N GLY A 71 -1.95 -20.63 -27.08
CA GLY A 71 -3.21 -21.17 -27.60
C GLY A 71 -4.41 -21.04 -26.67
N LYS A 72 -4.28 -20.36 -25.51
CA LYS A 72 -5.39 -20.12 -24.58
C LYS A 72 -6.03 -18.75 -24.84
N ARG A 73 -7.33 -18.65 -24.57
CA ARG A 73 -8.05 -17.36 -24.49
C ARG A 73 -7.83 -16.76 -23.11
N VAL A 74 -7.14 -15.63 -23.05
CA VAL A 74 -6.64 -15.06 -21.79
C VAL A 74 -7.52 -13.90 -21.34
N GLY A 75 -8.06 -13.99 -20.12
CA GLY A 75 -8.64 -12.87 -19.41
C GLY A 75 -7.59 -12.24 -18.49
N VAL A 76 -7.47 -10.92 -18.47
CA VAL A 76 -6.40 -10.22 -17.74
C VAL A 76 -7.00 -9.30 -16.68
N VAL A 77 -6.77 -9.60 -15.41
CA VAL A 77 -7.21 -8.81 -14.24
C VAL A 77 -6.07 -7.90 -13.83
N VAL A 78 -6.21 -6.61 -14.14
CA VAL A 78 -5.12 -5.63 -14.06
C VAL A 78 -5.62 -4.25 -13.67
N ASN A 79 -4.71 -3.44 -13.13
CA ASN A 79 -4.89 -2.00 -13.04
C ASN A 79 -3.67 -1.23 -13.59
N GLN A 80 -3.57 0.08 -13.31
CA GLN A 80 -2.49 0.92 -13.82
C GLN A 80 -1.08 0.52 -13.37
N THR A 81 -1.01 -0.27 -12.29
CA THR A 81 0.25 -0.80 -11.72
C THR A 81 0.77 -2.02 -12.47
N ALA A 82 -0.06 -2.65 -13.30
CA ALA A 82 0.26 -3.84 -14.07
C ALA A 82 1.20 -3.49 -15.24
N ARG A 83 2.47 -3.29 -14.91
CA ARG A 83 3.52 -2.88 -15.85
C ARG A 83 4.73 -3.80 -15.82
N VAL A 84 5.39 -3.90 -16.96
CA VAL A 84 6.73 -4.46 -17.13
C VAL A 84 7.61 -3.35 -17.71
N GLY A 85 8.54 -2.83 -16.89
CA GLY A 85 9.18 -1.54 -17.19
C GLY A 85 8.13 -0.45 -17.33
N GLN A 86 8.13 0.26 -18.46
CA GLN A 86 7.16 1.34 -18.73
C GLN A 86 5.88 0.87 -19.43
N ALA A 87 5.86 -0.34 -20.00
CA ALA A 87 4.73 -0.85 -20.78
C ALA A 87 3.67 -1.52 -19.88
N PHE A 88 2.39 -1.32 -20.19
CA PHE A 88 1.32 -2.09 -19.55
C PHE A 88 1.42 -3.57 -19.91
N LEU A 89 1.03 -4.44 -18.98
CA LEU A 89 1.07 -5.88 -19.17
C LEU A 89 0.21 -6.32 -20.37
N VAL A 90 -1.01 -5.80 -20.50
CA VAL A 90 -1.91 -6.14 -21.63
C VAL A 90 -1.24 -5.87 -22.98
N ASP A 91 -0.68 -4.67 -23.15
CA ASP A 91 0.00 -4.27 -24.38
C ASP A 91 1.23 -5.17 -24.64
N THR A 92 1.94 -5.55 -23.57
CA THR A 92 3.10 -6.45 -23.64
C THR A 92 2.71 -7.88 -24.03
N LEU A 93 1.60 -8.41 -23.51
CA LEU A 93 1.09 -9.74 -23.85
C LEU A 93 0.65 -9.80 -25.31
N LEU A 94 -0.08 -8.78 -25.79
CA LEU A 94 -0.49 -8.66 -27.19
C LEU A 94 0.71 -8.62 -28.13
N ALA A 95 1.72 -7.79 -27.82
CA ALA A 95 2.96 -7.70 -28.61
C ALA A 95 3.75 -9.02 -28.65
N LYS A 96 3.53 -9.91 -27.68
CA LYS A 96 4.13 -11.26 -27.61
C LYS A 96 3.25 -12.35 -28.23
N GLY A 97 2.16 -11.98 -28.90
CA GLY A 97 1.27 -12.91 -29.60
C GLY A 97 0.34 -13.70 -28.68
N VAL A 98 0.09 -13.23 -27.46
CA VAL A 98 -0.87 -13.87 -26.55
C VAL A 98 -2.29 -13.49 -26.97
N GLY A 99 -3.18 -14.48 -27.04
CA GLY A 99 -4.61 -14.28 -27.31
C GLY A 99 -5.36 -13.70 -26.11
N VAL A 100 -5.20 -12.39 -25.87
CA VAL A 100 -5.95 -11.67 -24.83
C VAL A 100 -7.36 -11.39 -25.33
N ASN A 101 -8.38 -11.85 -24.61
CA ASN A 101 -9.79 -11.76 -25.01
C ASN A 101 -10.56 -10.68 -24.24
N VAL A 102 -10.19 -10.44 -22.99
CA VAL A 102 -10.94 -9.52 -22.10
C VAL A 102 -10.02 -8.97 -21.02
N ILE A 103 -10.23 -7.70 -20.67
CA ILE A 103 -9.57 -7.01 -19.58
C ILE A 103 -10.58 -6.83 -18.45
N PHE A 104 -10.18 -7.15 -17.23
CA PHE A 104 -10.95 -6.91 -16.02
C PHE A 104 -10.24 -5.84 -15.19
N GLY A 105 -10.91 -4.72 -14.94
CA GLY A 105 -10.42 -3.65 -14.07
C GLY A 105 -11.12 -3.69 -12.70
N PRO A 106 -10.39 -3.63 -11.57
CA PRO A 106 -10.99 -3.47 -10.25
C PRO A 106 -11.41 -2.00 -10.04
N GLU A 107 -11.25 -1.44 -8.85
CA GLU A 107 -11.40 -0.01 -8.60
C GLU A 107 -10.43 0.84 -9.44
N HIS A 108 -10.81 2.09 -9.76
CA HIS A 108 -10.08 3.08 -10.59
C HIS A 108 -9.81 2.69 -12.07
N GLY A 109 -10.28 1.53 -12.51
CA GLY A 109 -10.15 1.06 -13.89
C GLY A 109 -8.73 0.56 -14.15
N PHE A 110 -8.41 0.25 -15.41
CA PHE A 110 -7.12 -0.40 -15.69
C PHE A 110 -6.00 0.48 -16.23
N ARG A 111 -6.30 1.64 -16.84
CA ARG A 111 -5.27 2.61 -17.27
C ARG A 111 -5.00 3.71 -16.24
N GLY A 112 -5.76 3.75 -15.14
CA GLY A 112 -5.55 4.71 -14.03
C GLY A 112 -6.12 6.10 -14.30
N GLU A 113 -7.06 6.21 -15.22
CA GLU A 113 -7.69 7.47 -15.66
C GLU A 113 -8.98 7.80 -14.89
N ALA A 114 -9.48 6.90 -14.04
CA ALA A 114 -10.71 7.10 -13.28
C ALA A 114 -10.44 7.61 -11.84
N ALA A 115 -11.33 8.48 -11.33
CA ALA A 115 -11.29 8.99 -9.96
C ALA A 115 -11.64 7.92 -8.90
N ASP A 116 -11.37 8.19 -7.62
CA ASP A 116 -11.78 7.31 -6.51
C ASP A 116 -13.29 7.16 -6.42
N GLY A 117 -13.76 5.92 -6.20
CA GLY A 117 -15.18 5.60 -6.13
C GLY A 117 -15.95 5.78 -7.45
N ALA A 118 -15.29 6.16 -8.55
CA ALA A 118 -15.95 6.29 -9.84
C ALA A 118 -16.43 4.92 -10.34
N THR A 119 -17.68 4.86 -10.82
CA THR A 119 -18.20 3.66 -11.47
C THR A 119 -17.50 3.50 -12.82
N ILE A 120 -16.57 2.55 -12.91
CA ILE A 120 -16.05 2.14 -14.20
C ILE A 120 -17.14 1.36 -14.90
N LYS A 121 -17.62 1.87 -16.03
CA LYS A 121 -18.60 1.19 -16.87
C LYS A 121 -17.87 0.19 -17.76
N ASN A 122 -18.54 -0.92 -18.06
CA ASN A 122 -18.08 -1.83 -19.11
C ASN A 122 -17.92 -1.05 -20.42
N GLY A 123 -16.85 -1.34 -21.15
CA GLY A 123 -16.55 -0.64 -22.39
C GLY A 123 -15.50 -1.39 -23.21
N ARG A 124 -14.78 -0.64 -24.03
CA ARG A 124 -13.63 -1.13 -24.79
C ARG A 124 -12.41 -0.32 -24.42
N ASP A 125 -11.27 -0.99 -24.32
CA ASP A 125 -9.98 -0.32 -24.27
C ASP A 125 -9.73 0.39 -25.61
N GLN A 126 -9.50 1.70 -25.57
CA GLN A 126 -9.27 2.49 -26.79
C GLN A 126 -8.00 2.07 -27.53
N ARG A 127 -6.99 1.55 -26.83
CA ARG A 127 -5.71 1.19 -27.44
C ARG A 127 -5.74 -0.19 -28.11
N SER A 128 -6.27 -1.20 -27.43
CA SER A 128 -6.30 -2.58 -27.95
C SER A 128 -7.61 -2.96 -28.63
N GLY A 129 -8.68 -2.17 -28.45
CA GLY A 129 -10.03 -2.50 -28.90
C GLY A 129 -10.71 -3.61 -28.08
N LEU A 130 -10.03 -4.19 -27.08
CA LEU A 130 -10.52 -5.31 -26.28
C LEU A 130 -11.68 -4.89 -25.37
N PRO A 131 -12.63 -5.81 -25.06
CA PRO A 131 -13.58 -5.61 -23.98
C PRO A 131 -12.87 -5.31 -22.66
N ALA A 132 -13.29 -4.24 -21.98
CA ALA A 132 -12.82 -3.85 -20.66
C ALA A 132 -14.01 -3.85 -19.69
N LEU A 133 -14.01 -4.79 -18.74
CA LEU A 133 -15.12 -5.05 -17.83
C LEU A 133 -14.75 -4.65 -16.41
N SER A 134 -15.71 -4.08 -15.69
CA SER A 134 -15.52 -3.63 -14.31
C SER A 134 -15.79 -4.77 -13.33
N LEU A 135 -14.86 -4.96 -12.39
CA LEU A 135 -15.00 -5.81 -11.21
C LEU A 135 -15.19 -4.96 -9.94
N TYR A 136 -15.96 -3.87 -10.06
CA TYR A 136 -16.27 -2.96 -8.95
C TYR A 136 -17.77 -2.62 -8.89
N GLY A 137 -18.20 -2.05 -7.76
CA GLY A 137 -19.60 -1.66 -7.54
C GLY A 137 -20.54 -2.87 -7.48
N ALA A 138 -21.48 -2.95 -8.42
CA ALA A 138 -22.50 -4.00 -8.49
C ALA A 138 -21.93 -5.36 -8.89
N THR A 139 -20.80 -5.40 -9.59
CA THR A 139 -20.19 -6.64 -10.08
C THR A 139 -18.76 -6.72 -9.57
N LYS A 140 -18.54 -7.37 -8.42
CA LYS A 140 -17.19 -7.57 -7.84
C LYS A 140 -16.55 -8.91 -8.21
N LYS A 141 -17.37 -9.87 -8.63
CA LYS A 141 -16.99 -11.21 -9.05
C LYS A 141 -17.28 -11.37 -10.54
N PRO A 142 -16.34 -11.90 -11.35
CA PRO A 142 -16.62 -12.22 -12.75
C PRO A 142 -17.83 -13.13 -12.87
N THR A 143 -18.77 -12.79 -13.76
CA THR A 143 -19.95 -13.63 -14.00
C THR A 143 -19.59 -14.78 -14.94
N PRO A 144 -20.40 -15.86 -15.00
CA PRO A 144 -20.19 -16.94 -15.96
C PRO A 144 -20.11 -16.42 -17.41
N ASP A 145 -20.96 -15.48 -17.78
CA ASP A 145 -20.98 -14.86 -19.11
C ASP A 145 -19.69 -14.11 -19.43
N MET A 146 -19.09 -13.43 -18.44
CA MET A 146 -17.80 -12.76 -18.59
C MET A 146 -16.65 -13.75 -18.83
N LEU A 147 -16.81 -15.01 -18.41
CA LEU A 147 -15.78 -16.06 -18.49
C LEU A 147 -16.02 -17.09 -19.59
N LYS A 148 -17.10 -16.95 -20.40
CA LYS A 148 -17.46 -17.91 -21.44
C LYS A 148 -16.35 -18.11 -22.47
N ASP A 149 -15.65 -17.02 -22.82
CA ASP A 149 -14.57 -16.97 -23.80
C ASP A 149 -13.18 -16.84 -23.17
N VAL A 150 -13.03 -17.33 -21.94
CA VAL A 150 -11.77 -17.32 -21.18
C VAL A 150 -11.42 -18.74 -20.76
N ASP A 151 -10.16 -19.14 -20.98
CA ASP A 151 -9.62 -20.43 -20.52
C ASP A 151 -8.75 -20.24 -19.26
N VAL A 152 -8.01 -19.13 -19.20
CA VAL A 152 -7.12 -18.76 -18.10
C VAL A 152 -7.25 -17.28 -17.75
N LEU A 153 -7.29 -16.99 -16.46
CA LEU A 153 -7.26 -15.65 -15.90
C LEU A 153 -5.84 -15.34 -15.39
N VAL A 154 -5.27 -14.25 -15.87
CA VAL A 154 -3.99 -13.71 -15.38
C VAL A 154 -4.28 -12.56 -14.43
N PHE A 155 -3.84 -12.66 -13.17
CA PHE A 155 -3.95 -11.60 -12.18
C PHE A 155 -2.58 -10.92 -11.99
N ASP A 156 -2.53 -9.61 -12.25
CA ASP A 156 -1.32 -8.79 -12.04
C ASP A 156 -1.72 -7.40 -11.52
N ILE A 157 -1.70 -7.23 -10.19
CA ILE A 157 -2.01 -5.96 -9.53
C ILE A 157 -1.06 -5.78 -8.35
N GLN A 158 -0.46 -4.59 -8.23
CA GLN A 158 0.32 -4.21 -7.07
C GLN A 158 -0.59 -3.92 -5.87
N ASP A 159 -0.44 -4.69 -4.80
CA ASP A 159 -1.09 -4.49 -3.52
C ASP A 159 -0.19 -3.68 -2.56
N VAL A 160 -0.69 -3.36 -1.36
CA VAL A 160 0.04 -2.62 -0.30
C VAL A 160 0.20 -3.41 1.00
N GLY A 161 -0.26 -4.67 1.08
CA GLY A 161 -0.02 -5.55 2.22
C GLY A 161 -0.96 -5.37 3.39
N VAL A 162 -2.15 -4.82 3.14
CA VAL A 162 -3.11 -4.44 4.19
C VAL A 162 -4.48 -5.03 3.87
N ARG A 163 -5.11 -5.67 4.85
CA ARG A 163 -6.34 -6.45 4.67
C ARG A 163 -7.49 -5.69 4.02
N PHE A 164 -7.63 -4.41 4.34
CA PHE A 164 -8.67 -3.53 3.82
C PHE A 164 -8.30 -2.83 2.50
N TYR A 165 -7.18 -3.20 1.88
CA TYR A 165 -6.90 -2.84 0.49
C TYR A 165 -7.48 -3.91 -0.45
N THR A 166 -8.50 -3.55 -1.22
CA THR A 166 -9.46 -4.54 -1.75
C THR A 166 -9.00 -5.35 -2.96
N PHE A 167 -7.77 -5.18 -3.45
CA PHE A 167 -7.29 -5.96 -4.60
C PHE A 167 -7.15 -7.46 -4.27
N ILE A 168 -6.80 -7.80 -3.03
CA ILE A 168 -6.85 -9.20 -2.55
C ILE A 168 -8.28 -9.77 -2.48
N SER A 169 -9.28 -8.91 -2.26
CA SER A 169 -10.70 -9.29 -2.30
C SER A 169 -11.17 -9.53 -3.73
N THR A 170 -10.75 -8.69 -4.68
CA THR A 170 -10.95 -8.95 -6.12
C THR A 170 -10.27 -10.26 -6.52
N MET A 171 -9.03 -10.51 -6.10
CA MET A 171 -8.32 -11.76 -6.36
C MET A 171 -9.09 -12.98 -5.84
N HIS A 172 -9.63 -12.91 -4.63
CA HIS A 172 -10.47 -13.97 -4.08
C HIS A 172 -11.68 -14.27 -4.97
N TYR A 173 -12.42 -13.25 -5.41
CA TYR A 173 -13.58 -13.46 -6.29
C TYR A 173 -13.19 -13.98 -7.68
N VAL A 174 -12.06 -13.55 -8.23
CA VAL A 174 -11.51 -14.09 -9.48
C VAL A 174 -11.19 -15.58 -9.32
N MET A 175 -10.52 -15.97 -8.24
CA MET A 175 -10.22 -17.37 -7.93
C MET A 175 -11.48 -18.20 -7.71
N GLU A 176 -12.48 -17.64 -7.04
CA GLU A 176 -13.76 -18.31 -6.79
C GLU A 176 -14.53 -18.55 -8.10
N ALA A 177 -14.68 -17.51 -8.92
CA ALA A 177 -15.35 -17.62 -10.22
C ALA A 177 -14.61 -18.61 -11.15
N ALA A 178 -13.27 -18.58 -11.15
CA ALA A 178 -12.47 -19.55 -11.89
C ALA A 178 -12.71 -20.99 -11.42
N ALA A 179 -12.73 -21.22 -10.10
CA ALA A 179 -13.00 -22.54 -9.52
C ALA A 179 -14.41 -23.06 -9.85
N GLU A 180 -15.41 -22.17 -9.88
CA GLU A 180 -16.80 -22.52 -10.26
C GLU A 180 -16.94 -22.86 -11.74
N GLN A 181 -16.20 -22.16 -12.61
CA GLN A 181 -16.28 -22.31 -14.07
C GLN A 181 -15.19 -23.21 -14.66
N GLY A 182 -14.42 -23.90 -13.82
CA GLY A 182 -13.36 -24.82 -14.24
C GLY A 182 -12.16 -24.17 -14.93
N LYS A 183 -11.95 -22.86 -14.73
CA LYS A 183 -10.88 -22.06 -15.36
C LYS A 183 -9.58 -22.13 -14.56
N GLU A 184 -8.48 -21.79 -15.22
CA GLU A 184 -7.18 -21.63 -14.59
C GLU A 184 -6.95 -20.19 -14.12
N VAL A 185 -6.15 -20.01 -13.07
CA VAL A 185 -5.68 -18.71 -12.60
C VAL A 185 -4.16 -18.71 -12.52
N ILE A 186 -3.54 -17.71 -13.12
CA ILE A 186 -2.11 -17.42 -13.00
C ILE A 186 -1.96 -16.09 -12.25
N VAL A 187 -1.34 -16.12 -11.08
CA VAL A 187 -0.97 -14.89 -10.34
C VAL A 187 0.46 -14.53 -10.69
N LEU A 188 0.66 -13.35 -11.28
CA LEU A 188 1.97 -12.76 -11.51
C LEU A 188 2.33 -11.99 -10.24
N ASP A 189 3.16 -12.60 -9.39
CA ASP A 189 3.35 -12.10 -8.04
C ASP A 189 4.15 -10.78 -8.03
N ARG A 190 3.89 -9.96 -7.01
CA ARG A 190 4.54 -8.67 -6.78
C ARG A 190 4.99 -8.54 -5.33
N PRO A 191 6.09 -7.81 -5.06
CA PRO A 191 6.52 -7.53 -3.69
C PRO A 191 5.41 -6.88 -2.87
N ASN A 192 5.35 -7.24 -1.58
CA ASN A 192 4.49 -6.55 -0.62
C ASN A 192 5.31 -5.43 0.06
N PRO A 193 4.95 -4.14 -0.10
CA PRO A 193 5.69 -3.03 0.54
C PRO A 193 5.65 -3.09 2.08
N ASN A 194 4.57 -3.66 2.65
CA ASN A 194 4.41 -3.94 4.07
C ASN A 194 4.64 -5.44 4.40
N GLY A 195 5.40 -6.14 3.54
CA GLY A 195 5.68 -7.58 3.66
C GLY A 195 6.65 -7.97 4.77
N TRP A 196 7.29 -6.97 5.39
CA TRP A 196 8.39 -7.12 6.34
C TRP A 196 7.95 -7.34 7.80
N TYR A 197 6.66 -7.27 8.06
CA TYR A 197 6.09 -7.50 9.38
C TYR A 197 4.67 -8.06 9.27
N VAL A 198 4.17 -8.57 10.39
CA VAL A 198 2.82 -9.14 10.52
C VAL A 198 2.21 -8.63 11.81
N ASP A 199 1.08 -7.94 11.72
CA ASP A 199 0.56 -7.19 12.86
C ASP A 199 -0.95 -6.86 12.78
N GLY A 200 -1.51 -6.55 13.95
CA GLY A 200 -2.90 -6.15 14.14
C GLY A 200 -3.88 -7.30 14.36
N PRO A 201 -5.14 -6.97 14.72
CA PRO A 201 -6.17 -7.95 15.00
C PRO A 201 -6.53 -8.79 13.77
N VAL A 202 -6.67 -10.10 13.97
CA VAL A 202 -7.14 -11.06 12.95
C VAL A 202 -8.64 -10.89 12.75
N LEU A 203 -9.08 -10.88 11.49
CA LEU A 203 -10.50 -10.71 11.14
C LEU A 203 -11.37 -11.82 11.74
N GLU A 204 -12.39 -11.42 12.47
CA GLU A 204 -13.48 -12.27 12.95
C GLU A 204 -14.56 -12.42 11.87
N ALA A 205 -15.18 -13.61 11.79
CA ALA A 205 -16.17 -13.92 10.77
C ALA A 205 -17.38 -12.96 10.75
N ALA A 206 -17.77 -12.43 11.91
CA ALA A 206 -18.87 -11.48 12.06
C ALA A 206 -18.64 -10.14 11.32
N HIS A 207 -17.38 -9.81 11.02
CA HIS A 207 -17.00 -8.56 10.37
C HIS A 207 -16.53 -8.76 8.92
N LYS A 208 -16.71 -9.97 8.37
CA LYS A 208 -16.38 -10.27 6.99
C LYS A 208 -17.15 -9.36 6.03
N SER A 209 -16.41 -8.71 5.13
CA SER A 209 -16.93 -7.79 4.12
C SER A 209 -16.00 -7.75 2.90
N PHE A 210 -16.28 -6.87 1.92
CA PHE A 210 -15.37 -6.71 0.79
C PHE A 210 -14.00 -6.11 1.19
N VAL A 211 -13.90 -5.41 2.32
CA VAL A 211 -12.63 -4.88 2.85
C VAL A 211 -11.98 -5.80 3.88
N GLY A 212 -12.46 -7.04 3.98
CA GLY A 212 -11.90 -8.05 4.86
C GLY A 212 -12.60 -9.37 4.58
N MET A 213 -12.02 -10.19 3.71
CA MET A 213 -12.65 -11.44 3.27
C MET A 213 -12.13 -12.68 4.02
N HIS A 214 -10.92 -12.59 4.57
CA HIS A 214 -10.15 -13.73 5.08
C HIS A 214 -9.75 -13.51 6.53
N PRO A 215 -9.64 -14.57 7.35
CA PRO A 215 -9.19 -14.50 8.74
C PRO A 215 -7.67 -14.23 8.82
N ILE A 216 -7.26 -13.06 8.33
CA ILE A 216 -5.89 -12.54 8.31
C ILE A 216 -5.83 -11.26 9.16
N PRO A 217 -4.65 -10.90 9.72
CA PRO A 217 -4.50 -9.66 10.49
C PRO A 217 -4.52 -8.43 9.58
N VAL A 218 -4.51 -7.23 10.17
CA VAL A 218 -4.51 -5.96 9.43
C VAL A 218 -3.32 -5.90 8.47
N VAL A 219 -2.11 -6.16 8.96
CA VAL A 219 -0.91 -6.32 8.15
C VAL A 219 -0.58 -7.79 8.05
N HIS A 220 -0.88 -8.38 6.90
CA HIS A 220 -0.81 -9.83 6.72
C HIS A 220 0.59 -10.34 6.34
N GLY A 221 1.49 -9.47 5.89
CA GLY A 221 2.89 -9.80 5.57
C GLY A 221 3.07 -10.79 4.41
N LEU A 222 2.03 -11.10 3.64
CA LEU A 222 2.08 -12.01 2.49
C LEU A 222 2.09 -11.22 1.17
N THR A 223 2.77 -11.72 0.15
CA THR A 223 2.51 -11.25 -1.22
C THR A 223 1.14 -11.72 -1.71
N VAL A 224 0.66 -11.18 -2.83
CA VAL A 224 -0.61 -11.62 -3.42
C VAL A 224 -0.53 -13.08 -3.87
N GLY A 225 0.62 -13.54 -4.36
CA GLY A 225 0.85 -14.93 -4.74
C GLY A 225 0.81 -15.90 -3.55
N GLU A 226 1.45 -15.54 -2.44
CA GLU A 226 1.40 -16.36 -1.21
C GLU A 226 -0.02 -16.38 -0.62
N LEU A 227 -0.71 -15.23 -0.61
CA LEU A 227 -2.09 -15.16 -0.15
C LEU A 227 -3.04 -15.96 -1.05
N ALA A 228 -2.85 -15.95 -2.38
CA ALA A 228 -3.60 -16.80 -3.29
C ALA A 228 -3.40 -18.29 -2.96
N LYS A 229 -2.15 -18.72 -2.68
CA LYS A 229 -1.87 -20.09 -2.22
C LYS A 229 -2.57 -20.40 -0.91
N MET A 230 -2.55 -19.46 0.04
CA MET A 230 -3.21 -19.59 1.34
C MET A 230 -4.73 -19.73 1.21
N ILE A 231 -5.39 -18.84 0.45
CA ILE A 231 -6.83 -18.90 0.14
C ILE A 231 -7.20 -20.28 -0.44
N ASN A 232 -6.37 -20.80 -1.34
CA ASN A 232 -6.62 -22.07 -2.02
C ASN A 232 -6.31 -23.31 -1.15
N GLY A 233 -5.31 -23.22 -0.27
CA GLY A 233 -4.89 -24.31 0.62
C GLY A 233 -5.80 -24.46 1.84
N GLU A 234 -6.20 -23.33 2.43
CA GLU A 234 -7.12 -23.28 3.58
C GLU A 234 -8.61 -23.38 3.16
N LYS A 235 -8.88 -23.61 1.86
CA LYS A 235 -10.23 -23.80 1.29
C LYS A 235 -11.19 -22.65 1.62
N TRP A 236 -10.71 -21.41 1.52
CA TRP A 236 -11.51 -20.22 1.85
C TRP A 236 -12.50 -19.81 0.75
N LEU A 237 -12.43 -20.40 -0.44
CA LEU A 237 -13.40 -20.18 -1.51
C LEU A 237 -14.74 -20.85 -1.17
N ALA A 238 -15.86 -20.32 -1.69
CA ALA A 238 -17.19 -20.87 -1.45
C ALA A 238 -17.27 -22.37 -1.72
N GLY A 239 -17.94 -23.10 -0.82
CA GLY A 239 -18.07 -24.57 -0.88
C GLY A 239 -16.76 -25.33 -0.64
N GLY A 240 -15.73 -24.67 -0.09
CA GLY A 240 -14.41 -25.29 0.12
C GLY A 240 -13.69 -25.64 -1.17
N ARG A 241 -14.05 -24.96 -2.28
CA ARG A 241 -13.48 -25.19 -3.60
C ARG A 241 -11.99 -24.83 -3.65
N ARG A 242 -11.32 -25.40 -4.65
CA ARG A 242 -9.95 -25.05 -5.01
C ARG A 242 -9.89 -24.60 -6.46
N CYS A 243 -9.16 -23.52 -6.69
CA CYS A 243 -8.86 -23.03 -8.03
C CYS A 243 -7.64 -23.77 -8.60
N LYS A 244 -7.60 -24.01 -9.92
CA LYS A 244 -6.38 -24.43 -10.63
C LYS A 244 -5.42 -23.24 -10.69
N LEU A 245 -4.62 -23.10 -9.64
CA LEU A 245 -3.77 -21.94 -9.38
C LEU A 245 -2.32 -22.21 -9.77
N THR A 246 -1.72 -21.30 -10.53
CA THR A 246 -0.28 -21.18 -10.72
C THR A 246 0.16 -19.81 -10.22
N VAL A 247 1.28 -19.75 -9.49
CA VAL A 247 1.89 -18.47 -9.05
C VAL A 247 3.27 -18.35 -9.68
N ILE A 248 3.54 -17.20 -10.28
CA ILE A 248 4.86 -16.85 -10.83
C ILE A 248 5.57 -15.96 -9.80
N PRO A 249 6.53 -16.51 -9.02
CA PRO A 249 7.12 -15.79 -7.91
C PRO A 249 8.07 -14.69 -8.38
N VAL A 250 8.22 -13.67 -7.54
CA VAL A 250 9.23 -12.62 -7.68
C VAL A 250 10.63 -13.21 -7.55
N GLU A 251 11.55 -12.81 -8.41
CA GLU A 251 12.97 -13.14 -8.30
C GLU A 251 13.69 -12.02 -7.54
N GLY A 252 14.57 -12.37 -6.61
CA GLY A 252 15.36 -11.41 -5.81
C GLY A 252 14.59 -10.72 -4.67
N TYR A 253 13.45 -11.27 -4.22
CA TYR A 253 12.67 -10.71 -3.11
C TYR A 253 12.71 -11.62 -1.87
N THR A 254 12.80 -11.00 -0.69
CA THR A 254 12.59 -11.62 0.62
C THR A 254 11.62 -10.78 1.43
N HIS A 255 11.08 -11.30 2.53
CA HIS A 255 10.27 -10.47 3.42
C HIS A 255 11.09 -9.36 4.09
N ALA A 256 12.43 -9.40 4.07
CA ALA A 256 13.26 -8.28 4.53
C ALA A 256 13.26 -7.09 3.54
N THR A 257 12.98 -7.33 2.26
CA THR A 257 13.09 -6.33 1.19
C THR A 257 12.11 -5.18 1.41
N ARG A 258 12.64 -3.96 1.58
CA ARG A 258 11.86 -2.72 1.56
C ARG A 258 11.59 -2.33 0.11
N TYR A 259 10.36 -2.54 -0.35
CA TYR A 259 9.96 -2.31 -1.73
C TYR A 259 9.23 -0.98 -1.88
N GLU A 260 9.76 -0.08 -2.72
CA GLU A 260 9.09 1.15 -3.14
C GLU A 260 8.34 0.92 -4.45
N LEU A 261 7.08 1.35 -4.49
CA LEU A 261 6.21 1.13 -5.64
C LEU A 261 6.60 2.08 -6.78
N PRO A 262 6.90 1.58 -7.99
CA PRO A 262 7.24 2.44 -9.13
C PRO A 262 6.02 3.19 -9.69
N VAL A 263 4.80 2.74 -9.33
CA VAL A 263 3.54 3.33 -9.74
C VAL A 263 2.64 3.39 -8.52
N ARG A 264 2.05 4.56 -8.23
CA ARG A 264 1.09 4.71 -7.13
C ARG A 264 -0.06 3.71 -7.26
N PRO A 265 -0.43 3.00 -6.18
CA PRO A 265 -1.43 1.94 -6.26
C PRO A 265 -2.86 2.48 -6.30
N SER A 266 -3.11 3.68 -5.77
CA SER A 266 -4.37 4.42 -5.85
C SER A 266 -4.11 5.94 -5.90
N PRO A 267 -5.10 6.76 -6.31
CA PRO A 267 -4.98 8.21 -6.31
C PRO A 267 -4.64 8.82 -4.95
N ASN A 268 -5.15 8.25 -3.84
CA ASN A 268 -4.89 8.72 -2.48
C ASN A 268 -3.73 8.02 -1.76
N LEU A 269 -2.97 7.14 -2.42
CA LEU A 269 -1.68 6.64 -1.91
C LEU A 269 -0.54 7.11 -2.82
N PRO A 270 -0.25 8.42 -2.87
CA PRO A 270 0.66 9.00 -3.86
C PRO A 270 2.14 8.69 -3.61
N THR A 271 2.53 8.39 -2.36
CA THR A 271 3.93 8.27 -1.93
C THR A 271 4.21 6.94 -1.23
N ALA A 272 5.48 6.50 -1.19
CA ALA A 272 5.90 5.35 -0.39
C ALA A 272 5.58 5.55 1.11
N HIS A 273 5.64 6.80 1.59
CA HIS A 273 5.32 7.14 2.96
C HIS A 273 3.84 6.98 3.29
N SER A 274 2.93 7.44 2.42
CA SER A 274 1.48 7.18 2.55
C SER A 274 1.16 5.67 2.56
N VAL A 275 1.88 4.86 1.79
CA VAL A 275 1.76 3.39 1.78
C VAL A 275 2.22 2.75 3.11
N ALA A 276 3.29 3.28 3.71
CA ALA A 276 3.78 2.84 5.03
C ALA A 276 2.83 3.26 6.17
N LEU A 277 2.19 4.43 6.06
CA LEU A 277 1.20 4.94 7.01
C LEU A 277 -0.17 4.29 6.88
N TYR A 278 -0.52 3.79 5.70
CA TYR A 278 -1.84 3.25 5.38
C TYR A 278 -2.38 2.22 6.40
N PRO A 279 -1.62 1.21 6.88
CA PRO A 279 -2.11 0.27 7.89
C PRO A 279 -2.66 0.95 9.15
N THR A 280 -2.01 2.03 9.59
CA THR A 280 -2.36 2.76 10.81
C THR A 280 -3.39 3.85 10.55
N VAL A 281 -3.15 4.69 9.54
CA VAL A 281 -3.98 5.88 9.29
C VAL A 281 -5.34 5.50 8.72
N CYS A 282 -5.45 4.44 7.91
CA CYS A 282 -6.72 4.05 7.31
C CYS A 282 -7.76 3.58 8.34
N LEU A 283 -7.38 3.21 9.57
CA LEU A 283 -8.36 2.92 10.62
C LEU A 283 -9.26 4.11 10.94
N PHE A 284 -8.77 5.34 10.73
CA PHE A 284 -9.54 6.56 10.93
C PHE A 284 -10.64 6.75 9.89
N GLU A 285 -10.64 6.03 8.76
CA GLU A 285 -11.82 6.01 7.87
C GLU A 285 -13.05 5.38 8.55
N GLY A 286 -12.84 4.63 9.63
CA GLY A 286 -13.89 4.14 10.53
C GLY A 286 -14.27 5.14 11.63
N THR A 287 -13.78 6.37 11.61
CA THR A 287 -13.97 7.39 12.67
C THR A 287 -14.44 8.72 12.08
N ASP A 288 -14.63 9.73 12.94
CA ASP A 288 -14.87 11.11 12.53
C ASP A 288 -13.61 11.86 12.05
N VAL A 289 -12.43 11.26 12.22
CA VAL A 289 -11.14 11.87 11.87
C VAL A 289 -10.87 11.76 10.37
N SER A 290 -10.57 12.90 9.74
CA SER A 290 -10.11 12.95 8.35
C SER A 290 -8.68 12.42 8.25
N VAL A 291 -8.44 11.58 7.25
CA VAL A 291 -7.12 11.05 6.88
C VAL A 291 -6.42 11.90 5.80
N GLY A 292 -6.85 13.14 5.59
CA GLY A 292 -6.24 14.04 4.59
C GLY A 292 -6.71 13.84 3.15
N ARG A 293 -7.72 13.00 2.89
CA ARG A 293 -8.39 13.00 1.57
C ARG A 293 -8.93 14.39 1.27
N GLY A 294 -8.76 14.87 0.04
CA GLY A 294 -9.10 16.25 -0.34
C GLY A 294 -8.00 17.28 -0.01
N THR A 295 -6.79 16.83 0.33
CA THR A 295 -5.57 17.66 0.41
C THR A 295 -4.49 17.12 -0.54
N GLU A 296 -3.29 17.72 -0.50
CA GLU A 296 -2.12 17.24 -1.23
C GLU A 296 -1.39 16.06 -0.54
N PHE A 297 -1.80 15.69 0.67
CA PHE A 297 -1.10 14.74 1.55
C PHE A 297 -2.06 13.69 2.17
N PRO A 298 -2.86 12.97 1.36
CA PRO A 298 -3.73 11.93 1.86
C PRO A 298 -2.94 10.80 2.54
N PHE A 299 -3.47 10.30 3.65
CA PHE A 299 -2.87 9.33 4.56
C PHE A 299 -1.55 9.75 5.23
N GLU A 300 -1.10 10.99 5.04
CA GLU A 300 0.08 11.55 5.71
C GLU A 300 -0.26 12.61 6.76
N VAL A 301 -1.55 12.83 6.99
CA VAL A 301 -2.08 13.69 8.07
C VAL A 301 -3.33 13.08 8.66
N ILE A 302 -3.64 13.47 9.89
CA ILE A 302 -4.88 13.12 10.56
C ILE A 302 -5.44 14.33 11.31
N GLY A 303 -6.75 14.54 11.27
CA GLY A 303 -7.38 15.70 11.92
C GLY A 303 -8.91 15.68 11.87
N ALA A 304 -9.55 16.31 12.84
CA ALA A 304 -11.00 16.47 12.86
C ALA A 304 -11.41 17.84 13.42
N PRO A 305 -12.60 18.36 13.09
CA PRO A 305 -13.15 19.55 13.75
C PRO A 305 -13.43 19.34 15.24
N THR A 306 -13.64 18.08 15.65
CA THR A 306 -13.89 17.58 17.01
C THR A 306 -12.60 17.36 17.82
N GLN A 307 -11.46 17.84 17.32
CA GLN A 307 -10.19 17.82 18.05
C GLN A 307 -9.87 19.20 18.62
N PRO A 308 -9.11 19.28 19.73
CA PRO A 308 -8.74 20.56 20.33
C PRO A 308 -7.99 21.47 19.36
N ALA A 309 -8.32 22.76 19.35
CA ALA A 309 -7.62 23.75 18.51
C ALA A 309 -6.14 23.94 18.87
N THR A 310 -5.71 23.42 20.03
CA THR A 310 -4.32 23.42 20.51
C THR A 310 -3.44 22.36 19.83
N ARG A 311 -4.01 21.51 18.98
CA ARG A 311 -3.26 20.54 18.18
C ARG A 311 -2.21 21.25 17.29
N PRO A 312 -1.04 20.65 17.05
CA PRO A 312 0.09 21.31 16.41
C PRO A 312 -0.10 21.57 14.91
N PHE A 313 -1.11 20.98 14.28
CA PHE A 313 -1.37 21.08 12.85
C PHE A 313 -2.86 21.26 12.56
N SER A 314 -3.18 21.91 11.43
CA SER A 314 -4.55 21.93 10.92
C SER A 314 -4.58 21.97 9.40
N PHE A 315 -5.64 21.43 8.81
CA PHE A 315 -5.89 21.42 7.38
C PHE A 315 -7.40 21.52 7.09
N THR A 316 -7.77 21.78 5.84
CA THR A 316 -9.18 21.83 5.41
C THR A 316 -9.33 21.02 4.14
N PRO A 317 -9.97 19.83 4.19
CA PRO A 317 -10.26 19.03 3.01
C PRO A 317 -11.13 19.80 1.99
N ALA A 318 -10.80 19.69 0.71
CA ALA A 318 -11.58 20.22 -0.40
C ALA A 318 -11.66 19.21 -1.56
N PRO A 319 -12.70 19.26 -2.40
CA PRO A 319 -12.84 18.34 -3.53
C PRO A 319 -11.64 18.40 -4.48
N ASN A 320 -11.12 17.24 -4.86
CA ASN A 320 -10.07 17.13 -5.87
C ASN A 320 -10.25 15.85 -6.71
N ALA A 321 -9.36 15.60 -7.69
CA ALA A 321 -9.45 14.44 -8.57
C ALA A 321 -9.35 13.09 -7.83
N GLY A 322 -8.63 13.04 -6.72
CA GLY A 322 -8.51 11.85 -5.88
C GLY A 322 -9.67 11.69 -4.90
N SER A 323 -10.38 12.76 -4.53
CA SER A 323 -11.52 12.69 -3.62
C SER A 323 -12.51 13.81 -3.95
N PRO A 324 -13.50 13.56 -4.84
CA PRO A 324 -14.51 14.55 -5.20
C PRO A 324 -15.45 14.92 -4.05
N THR A 325 -15.63 14.02 -3.09
CA THR A 325 -16.47 14.22 -1.89
C THR A 325 -15.69 13.80 -0.63
N PRO A 326 -14.67 14.58 -0.22
CA PRO A 326 -13.78 14.17 0.86
C PRO A 326 -14.49 14.21 2.23
N PRO A 327 -14.15 13.30 3.17
CA PRO A 327 -14.58 13.43 4.56
C PRO A 327 -14.17 14.77 5.16
N GLN A 328 -15.04 15.36 5.98
CA GLN A 328 -14.85 16.69 6.57
C GLN A 328 -14.68 17.82 5.53
N ASN A 329 -15.31 17.69 4.35
CA ASN A 329 -15.28 18.69 3.29
C ASN A 329 -15.57 20.11 3.79
N GLY A 330 -14.65 21.05 3.50
CA GLY A 330 -14.76 22.46 3.85
C GLY A 330 -14.63 22.78 5.34
N LYS A 331 -14.41 21.77 6.20
CA LYS A 331 -14.26 21.96 7.65
C LYS A 331 -12.79 22.01 8.04
N ARG A 332 -12.44 22.94 8.92
CA ARG A 332 -11.10 22.99 9.52
C ARG A 332 -10.92 21.82 10.47
N CYS A 333 -9.94 20.98 10.17
CA CYS A 333 -9.55 19.82 10.95
C CYS A 333 -8.30 20.15 11.78
N TYR A 334 -8.36 20.00 13.10
CA TYR A 334 -7.21 20.12 13.99
C TYR A 334 -6.61 18.74 14.23
N GLY A 335 -5.29 18.62 14.23
CA GLY A 335 -4.66 17.31 14.35
C GLY A 335 -3.15 17.31 14.20
N GLN A 336 -2.62 16.34 13.48
CA GLN A 336 -1.19 16.04 13.41
C GLN A 336 -0.73 15.86 11.95
N ASP A 337 0.45 16.41 11.66
CA ASP A 337 1.20 16.18 10.45
C ASP A 337 2.12 14.98 10.63
N LEU A 338 1.97 13.94 9.81
CA LEU A 338 2.74 12.70 9.89
C LEU A 338 3.82 12.61 8.81
N ARG A 339 3.93 13.59 7.90
CA ARG A 339 4.85 13.56 6.74
C ARG A 339 6.34 13.39 7.09
N GLN A 340 6.70 13.57 8.36
CA GLN A 340 8.08 13.51 8.87
C GLN A 340 8.32 12.31 9.81
N THR A 341 7.41 11.33 9.90
CA THR A 341 7.57 10.19 10.83
C THR A 341 8.50 9.07 10.33
N GLY A 342 9.02 9.18 9.09
CA GLY A 342 9.80 8.12 8.45
C GLY A 342 8.94 6.94 7.97
N ASN A 343 9.57 5.96 7.30
CA ASN A 343 8.85 4.85 6.64
C ASN A 343 8.77 3.55 7.47
N ASP A 344 9.60 3.39 8.51
CA ASP A 344 9.65 2.19 9.35
C ASP A 344 8.83 2.35 10.64
N ILE A 345 7.61 2.86 10.54
CA ILE A 345 6.73 3.14 11.70
C ILE A 345 5.98 1.90 12.23
N GLY A 346 5.85 0.85 11.41
CA GLY A 346 5.03 -0.32 11.72
C GLY A 346 3.54 0.02 11.91
N PHE A 347 2.76 -0.95 12.41
CA PHE A 347 1.36 -0.74 12.75
C PHE A 347 1.25 -0.28 14.21
N SER A 348 0.77 0.94 14.41
CA SER A 348 0.63 1.59 15.71
C SER A 348 -0.79 2.06 16.00
N MET A 349 -1.24 1.85 17.25
CA MET A 349 -2.50 2.37 17.81
C MET A 349 -2.34 3.70 18.54
N LYS A 350 -1.09 4.18 18.73
CA LYS A 350 -0.78 5.43 19.42
C LYS A 350 -1.68 6.58 18.97
N TYR A 351 -1.81 6.77 17.65
CA TYR A 351 -2.61 7.88 17.11
C TYR A 351 -4.10 7.71 17.38
N LEU A 352 -4.64 6.49 17.22
CA LEU A 352 -6.05 6.21 17.48
C LEU A 352 -6.40 6.48 18.96
N LEU A 353 -5.55 6.00 19.87
CA LEU A 353 -5.72 6.20 21.31
C LEU A 353 -5.66 7.68 21.67
N ASP A 354 -4.67 8.41 21.16
CA ASP A 354 -4.51 9.85 21.38
C ASP A 354 -5.70 10.66 20.84
N PHE A 355 -6.13 10.39 19.60
CA PHE A 355 -7.27 11.10 18.99
C PHE A 355 -8.59 10.81 19.69
N TYR A 356 -8.83 9.56 20.11
CA TYR A 356 -10.01 9.24 20.91
C TYR A 356 -9.96 9.93 22.28
N GLN A 357 -8.81 9.88 22.96
CA GLN A 357 -8.66 10.46 24.30
C GLN A 357 -8.92 11.97 24.32
N GLN A 358 -8.41 12.68 23.30
CA GLN A 358 -8.53 14.14 23.18
C GLN A 358 -9.79 14.60 22.43
N SER A 359 -10.58 13.70 21.85
CA SER A 359 -11.80 14.08 21.13
C SER A 359 -12.76 14.85 22.04
N THR A 360 -13.29 15.97 21.53
CA THR A 360 -14.35 16.73 22.16
C THR A 360 -15.73 16.09 21.96
N ASP A 361 -15.82 15.06 21.10
CA ASP A 361 -17.04 14.30 20.81
C ASP A 361 -16.72 12.80 20.79
N LYS A 362 -16.65 12.19 21.96
CA LYS A 362 -16.34 10.74 22.10
C LYS A 362 -17.52 9.86 21.70
N GLU A 363 -18.74 10.36 21.80
CA GLU A 363 -19.97 9.63 21.47
C GLU A 363 -20.01 9.30 19.97
N HIS A 364 -19.59 10.23 19.12
CA HIS A 364 -19.63 10.07 17.66
C HIS A 364 -18.27 9.74 17.02
N PHE A 365 -17.22 9.54 17.84
CA PHE A 365 -15.87 9.28 17.34
C PHE A 365 -15.80 8.05 16.42
N PHE A 366 -16.45 6.94 16.78
CA PHE A 366 -16.42 5.71 16.00
C PHE A 366 -17.63 5.57 15.07
N GLY A 367 -17.36 5.52 13.77
CA GLY A 367 -18.36 5.24 12.75
C GLY A 367 -18.73 3.76 12.64
N LYS A 368 -19.70 3.45 11.77
CA LYS A 368 -20.21 2.07 11.54
C LYS A 368 -19.21 1.15 10.82
N TYR A 369 -18.18 1.74 10.21
CA TYR A 369 -17.22 1.05 9.37
C TYR A 369 -15.96 0.58 10.14
N PHE A 370 -15.82 1.03 11.40
CA PHE A 370 -14.64 0.75 12.21
C PHE A 370 -14.36 -0.76 12.35
N GLU A 371 -15.37 -1.56 12.72
CA GLU A 371 -15.21 -3.01 12.87
C GLU A 371 -14.91 -3.73 11.56
N GLN A 372 -15.35 -3.19 10.42
CA GLN A 372 -15.02 -3.78 9.12
C GLN A 372 -13.54 -3.60 8.78
N LEU A 373 -12.96 -2.47 9.19
CA LEU A 373 -11.53 -2.18 9.03
C LEU A 373 -10.67 -2.93 10.05
N THR A 374 -11.02 -2.85 11.34
CA THR A 374 -10.26 -3.50 12.42
C THR A 374 -10.49 -5.01 12.44
N GLY A 375 -11.63 -5.48 11.95
CA GLY A 375 -11.98 -6.89 11.89
C GLY A 375 -12.39 -7.50 13.23
N THR A 376 -12.57 -6.69 14.26
CA THR A 376 -12.98 -7.11 15.60
C THR A 376 -13.73 -5.97 16.30
N ARG A 377 -14.73 -6.33 17.09
CA ARG A 377 -15.41 -5.39 18.00
C ARG A 377 -14.53 -5.00 19.19
N SER A 378 -13.63 -5.88 19.62
CA SER A 378 -12.84 -5.73 20.85
C SER A 378 -11.99 -4.45 20.87
N LEU A 379 -11.45 -4.03 19.73
CA LEU A 379 -10.58 -2.85 19.66
C LEU A 379 -11.34 -1.57 20.05
N ARG A 380 -12.57 -1.38 19.57
CA ARG A 380 -13.39 -0.21 19.96
C ARG A 380 -13.62 -0.20 21.47
N GLU A 381 -14.02 -1.34 22.02
CA GLU A 381 -14.34 -1.49 23.44
C GLU A 381 -13.12 -1.20 24.33
N GLN A 382 -11.94 -1.67 23.92
CA GLN A 382 -10.70 -1.43 24.65
C GLN A 382 -10.24 0.03 24.59
N VAL A 383 -10.38 0.68 23.44
CA VAL A 383 -10.08 2.12 23.31
C VAL A 383 -11.02 2.94 24.20
N ILE A 384 -12.31 2.62 24.21
CA ILE A 384 -13.30 3.27 25.08
C ILE A 384 -12.99 3.04 26.56
N ALA A 385 -12.57 1.82 26.91
CA ALA A 385 -12.18 1.44 28.28
C ALA A 385 -10.82 2.01 28.73
N GLY A 386 -10.13 2.80 27.90
CA GLY A 386 -8.86 3.42 28.24
C GLY A 386 -7.69 2.43 28.35
N LYS A 387 -7.76 1.30 27.64
CA LYS A 387 -6.67 0.32 27.61
C LYS A 387 -5.44 0.89 26.94
N SER A 388 -4.28 0.57 27.49
CA SER A 388 -2.99 0.91 26.87
C SER A 388 -2.79 0.15 25.56
N GLU A 389 -1.94 0.68 24.67
CA GLU A 389 -1.58 -0.01 23.42
C GLU A 389 -1.01 -1.41 23.72
N GLN A 390 -0.25 -1.57 24.80
CA GLN A 390 0.31 -2.86 25.19
C GLN A 390 -0.79 -3.88 25.54
N GLU A 391 -1.79 -3.51 26.35
CA GLU A 391 -2.91 -4.38 26.70
C GLU A 391 -3.75 -4.77 25.47
N ILE A 392 -4.00 -3.80 24.59
CA ILE A 392 -4.72 -4.00 23.33
C ILE A 392 -3.98 -5.03 22.46
N ARG A 393 -2.67 -4.87 22.29
CA ARG A 393 -1.83 -5.78 21.48
C ARG A 393 -1.79 -7.20 22.08
N GLN A 394 -1.63 -7.30 23.40
CA GLN A 394 -1.67 -8.59 24.10
C GLN A 394 -2.98 -9.33 23.86
N SER A 395 -4.10 -8.62 23.72
CA SER A 395 -5.41 -9.23 23.52
C SER A 395 -5.56 -9.96 22.18
N TRP A 396 -4.90 -9.49 21.10
CA TRP A 396 -4.97 -10.13 19.78
C TRP A 396 -3.80 -11.07 19.48
N GLU A 397 -2.73 -11.02 20.27
CA GLU A 397 -1.53 -11.84 20.04
C GLU A 397 -1.84 -13.34 19.93
N PRO A 398 -2.77 -13.96 20.69
CA PRO A 398 -3.09 -15.37 20.50
C PRO A 398 -3.60 -15.70 19.09
N ALA A 399 -4.45 -14.85 18.52
CA ALA A 399 -4.94 -15.03 17.15
C ALA A 399 -3.84 -14.73 16.12
N LEU A 400 -3.07 -13.68 16.35
CA LEU A 400 -1.95 -13.28 15.49
C LEU A 400 -0.86 -14.36 15.45
N GLY A 401 -0.53 -14.99 16.57
CA GLY A 401 0.42 -16.08 16.67
C GLY A 401 -0.02 -17.33 15.89
N ARG A 402 -1.32 -17.70 15.97
CA ARG A 402 -1.90 -18.77 15.14
C ARG A 402 -1.79 -18.45 13.65
N TYR A 403 -2.09 -17.21 13.26
CA TYR A 403 -1.93 -16.77 11.88
C TYR A 403 -0.47 -16.84 11.43
N LYS A 404 0.48 -16.31 12.21
CA LYS A 404 1.93 -16.36 11.90
C LYS A 404 2.41 -17.81 11.69
N ALA A 405 1.95 -18.75 12.51
CA ALA A 405 2.25 -20.17 12.34
C ALA A 405 1.64 -20.76 11.04
N LEU A 406 0.39 -20.40 10.74
CA LEU A 406 -0.31 -20.84 9.52
C LEU A 406 0.35 -20.31 8.24
N ARG A 407 0.72 -19.02 8.26
CA ARG A 407 1.36 -18.27 7.18
C ARG A 407 2.60 -18.99 6.63
N LYS A 408 3.41 -19.58 7.52
CA LYS A 408 4.66 -20.29 7.16
C LYS A 408 4.49 -21.40 6.13
N LYS A 409 3.31 -22.03 6.06
CA LYS A 409 3.01 -23.09 5.07
C LYS A 409 2.96 -22.56 3.63
N TYR A 410 2.75 -21.26 3.46
CA TYR A 410 2.41 -20.65 2.18
C TYR A 410 3.51 -19.74 1.63
N LEU A 411 4.52 -19.43 2.44
CA LEU A 411 5.63 -18.57 2.05
C LEU A 411 6.33 -19.08 0.78
N LEU A 412 6.60 -18.16 -0.12
CA LEU A 412 7.41 -18.33 -1.32
C LEU A 412 8.79 -17.72 -1.16
N TYR A 413 8.94 -16.82 -0.19
CA TYR A 413 10.15 -16.03 0.02
C TYR A 413 10.70 -16.23 1.44
N PRO A 414 12.02 -16.14 1.63
CA PRO A 414 12.62 -16.20 2.96
C PRO A 414 12.08 -15.11 3.88
N GLU A 415 11.86 -15.46 5.15
CA GLU A 415 11.75 -14.48 6.24
C GLU A 415 13.16 -13.94 6.58
N ALA A 416 13.21 -12.73 7.14
CA ALA A 416 14.44 -12.08 7.60
C ALA A 416 14.98 -12.74 8.87
#